data_AF-F9Y926-F1
#
_entry.id   AF-F9Y926-F1
#
_cell.length_a   1.000
_cell.length_b   1.000
_cell.length_c   1.000
_cell.angle_alpha   90.00
_cell.angle_beta   90.00
_cell.angle_gamma   90.00
#
_symmetry.space_group_name_H-M   'P 1'
#
loop_
_entity.id
_entity.type
_entity.pdbx_description
1 polymer ?
#
loop_
_entity_poly.entity_id
_entity_poly.type
_entity_poly.pdbx_seq_one_letter_code
_entity_poly.pdbx_strand_id
1 'polypeptide(L)'
;MRTRGLKSERRTTRLIPCLFLKSSNRDHLVGTEMEKVRDIGETRKRSDDMILVAYFLSRCTDFSDGKVPRPPTSLGVDSWNGAYDLFFDALSDGRSQQQFRHTLRNTRDIFDSLFDNGRKGWSDGQKRGSELSERDRAVHEHWIRNGDEDLFCKVREFLVEQVRHRNPDWTRDELIIALDYHLNHRNFDPRPQSEEVGELARRIAKVGAALGLIEHGSLLRTPDAIAMKLRNFSSFDPQYTDNGRKGLTNGNRLEVELWEEFSGLPDELARVANGILELIDTSNAEILAFDAPEFEASEGRILTRVHVSRERNSTLVKKKKGAALRKHGCLACEVCGFDFLQTYGERGREFIECHHTLPISLLGEHGKTSLSDLALVCSNCHRMIHAQRPWWSIDDARAALIRVNRSRSQG
;
A
#
# COMPACT_ATOMS: atom_id res chain seq x y z
N MET A 1 -66.04 -54.02 3.80
CA MET A 1 -64.68 -54.16 4.36
C MET A 1 -64.07 -52.78 4.55
N ARG A 2 -63.75 -52.48 5.82
CA ARG A 2 -62.76 -51.54 6.38
C ARG A 2 -62.77 -50.04 6.02
N THR A 3 -62.77 -49.31 7.13
CA THR A 3 -62.82 -47.89 7.45
C THR A 3 -61.45 -47.19 7.44
N ARG A 4 -61.46 -45.85 7.32
CA ARG A 4 -60.56 -44.79 7.90
C ARG A 4 -60.82 -43.47 7.14
N GLY A 5 -61.18 -42.31 7.69
CA GLY A 5 -61.28 -41.81 9.06
C GLY A 5 -60.07 -40.96 9.47
N LEU A 6 -60.20 -39.62 9.49
CA LEU A 6 -59.53 -38.58 10.35
C LEU A 6 -59.57 -37.21 9.62
N LYS A 7 -60.52 -36.32 9.90
CA LYS A 7 -60.57 -35.30 10.98
C LYS A 7 -59.53 -34.17 10.85
N SER A 8 -60.02 -33.00 10.43
CA SER A 8 -59.42 -31.70 10.66
C SER A 8 -59.84 -31.17 12.04
N GLU A 9 -58.90 -30.93 12.97
CA GLU A 9 -59.13 -30.05 14.12
C GLU A 9 -57.82 -29.40 14.64
N ARG A 10 -57.89 -28.07 14.75
CA ARG A 10 -57.39 -27.14 15.79
C ARG A 10 -55.92 -27.13 16.25
N ARG A 11 -55.31 -25.92 16.19
CA ARG A 11 -54.51 -25.31 17.28
C ARG A 11 -54.68 -23.78 17.22
N THR A 12 -55.61 -23.22 18.00
CA THR A 12 -55.39 -22.53 19.30
C THR A 12 -54.70 -21.17 19.19
N THR A 13 -55.51 -20.14 19.00
CA THR A 13 -55.27 -18.75 19.38
C THR A 13 -55.13 -18.67 20.91
N ARG A 14 -53.96 -18.26 21.43
CA ARG A 14 -53.81 -17.82 22.82
C ARG A 14 -53.90 -16.30 22.85
N LEU A 15 -55.03 -15.82 23.36
CA LEU A 15 -55.19 -14.49 23.94
C LEU A 15 -54.43 -14.48 25.29
N ILE A 16 -53.53 -13.52 25.48
CA ILE A 16 -53.04 -13.13 26.81
C ILE A 16 -53.66 -11.75 27.10
N PRO A 17 -54.45 -11.60 28.19
CA PRO A 17 -55.07 -10.33 28.54
C PRO A 17 -54.05 -9.45 29.28
N CYS A 18 -53.76 -8.27 28.72
CA CYS A 18 -53.03 -7.24 29.46
C CYS A 18 -54.05 -6.46 30.29
N LEU A 19 -53.92 -6.56 31.61
CA LEU A 19 -54.78 -5.93 32.60
C LEU A 19 -54.68 -4.40 32.53
N PHE A 20 -55.83 -3.80 32.32
CA PHE A 20 -56.12 -2.39 32.59
C PHE A 20 -56.03 -2.11 34.09
N LEU A 21 -55.21 -1.15 34.50
CA LEU A 21 -55.53 -0.26 35.62
C LEU A 21 -55.25 1.18 35.19
N LYS A 22 -56.36 1.87 34.93
CA LYS A 22 -56.61 3.33 34.99
C LYS A 22 -55.92 3.91 36.24
N SER A 23 -55.54 5.17 36.37
CA SER A 23 -55.59 6.41 35.58
C SER A 23 -55.09 7.48 36.56
N SER A 24 -54.33 8.48 36.12
CA SER A 24 -54.63 9.88 36.44
C SER A 24 -53.68 10.82 35.70
N ASN A 25 -54.27 11.74 34.93
CA ASN A 25 -53.94 13.16 34.75
C ASN A 25 -52.46 13.59 34.57
N ARG A 26 -52.11 14.55 33.71
CA ARG A 26 -52.84 15.45 32.81
C ARG A 26 -51.75 16.14 31.99
N ASP A 27 -52.15 16.55 30.80
CA ASP A 27 -51.40 17.35 29.83
C ASP A 27 -50.60 18.51 30.44
N HIS A 28 -49.33 18.64 30.02
CA HIS A 28 -48.78 19.84 29.39
C HIS A 28 -47.25 19.73 29.18
N LEU A 29 -46.78 20.42 28.13
CA LEU A 29 -45.40 20.66 27.70
C LEU A 29 -44.86 19.68 26.65
N VAL A 30 -45.36 19.91 25.43
CA VAL A 30 -44.66 19.64 24.18
C VAL A 30 -43.43 20.55 24.11
N GLY A 31 -42.27 19.93 23.84
CA GLY A 31 -41.10 20.62 23.29
C GLY A 31 -39.98 20.84 24.29
N THR A 32 -39.01 19.92 24.31
CA THR A 32 -37.54 20.14 24.33
C THR A 32 -36.87 18.85 24.79
N GLU A 33 -36.25 18.12 23.86
CA GLU A 33 -35.05 17.26 24.04
C GLU A 33 -34.92 16.30 22.85
N MET A 34 -34.72 16.89 21.66
CA MET A 34 -34.24 16.19 20.47
C MET A 34 -32.95 16.84 19.94
N GLU A 35 -32.14 17.40 20.83
CA GLU A 35 -30.79 17.88 20.53
C GLU A 35 -29.78 17.10 21.38
N LYS A 36 -29.24 16.01 20.82
CA LYS A 36 -27.87 15.51 21.09
C LYS A 36 -27.53 14.23 20.32
N VAL A 37 -27.77 14.18 19.01
CA VAL A 37 -27.05 13.23 18.13
C VAL A 37 -26.95 13.81 16.71
N ARG A 38 -25.97 14.68 16.47
CA ARG A 38 -25.35 14.94 15.14
C ARG A 38 -23.96 15.56 15.36
N ASP A 39 -22.97 14.71 15.63
CA ASP A 39 -21.57 15.08 15.45
C ASP A 39 -20.91 14.04 14.54
N ILE A 40 -21.27 14.12 13.25
CA ILE A 40 -20.60 13.42 12.17
C ILE A 40 -20.33 14.48 11.10
N GLY A 41 -19.10 15.00 11.09
CA GLY A 41 -18.56 15.81 10.01
C GLY A 41 -19.21 17.18 9.86
N GLU A 42 -18.95 18.10 10.80
CA GLU A 42 -18.98 19.50 10.43
C GLU A 42 -18.08 19.71 9.21
N THR A 43 -18.66 20.26 8.16
CA THR A 43 -17.95 20.77 6.98
C THR A 43 -16.93 21.80 7.48
N ARG A 44 -15.67 21.39 7.66
CA ARG A 44 -14.61 22.32 8.09
C ARG A 44 -14.58 23.49 7.12
N LYS A 45 -14.94 24.68 7.63
CA LYS A 45 -15.05 25.91 6.84
C LYS A 45 -13.70 26.21 6.18
N ARG A 46 -13.74 26.84 4.99
CA ARG A 46 -12.54 27.30 4.27
C ARG A 46 -11.83 28.37 5.11
N SER A 47 -10.51 28.30 5.24
CA SER A 47 -9.70 29.37 5.82
C SER A 47 -9.60 30.56 4.86
N ASP A 48 -9.31 31.76 5.36
CA ASP A 48 -9.14 32.95 4.49
C ASP A 48 -7.92 32.78 3.57
N ASP A 49 -6.88 32.14 4.06
CA ASP A 49 -5.67 31.81 3.28
C ASP A 49 -6.00 30.87 2.12
N MET A 50 -6.84 29.85 2.35
CA MET A 50 -7.32 28.97 1.28
C MET A 50 -8.16 29.72 0.24
N ILE A 51 -8.99 30.68 0.67
CA ILE A 51 -9.77 31.54 -0.23
C ILE A 51 -8.84 32.41 -1.07
N LEU A 52 -7.79 32.98 -0.47
CA LEU A 52 -6.79 33.78 -1.15
C LEU A 52 -6.00 32.97 -2.20
N VAL A 53 -5.53 31.78 -1.85
CA VAL A 53 -4.83 30.90 -2.79
C VAL A 53 -5.74 30.52 -3.96
N ALA A 54 -7.00 30.20 -3.69
CA ALA A 54 -7.96 29.90 -4.75
C ALA A 54 -8.25 31.10 -5.67
N TYR A 55 -8.33 32.31 -5.11
CA TYR A 55 -8.48 33.55 -5.87
C TYR A 55 -7.30 33.75 -6.82
N PHE A 56 -6.06 33.59 -6.33
CA PHE A 56 -4.85 33.63 -7.16
C PHE A 56 -4.85 32.57 -8.26
N LEU A 57 -5.16 31.32 -7.93
CA LEU A 57 -5.23 30.22 -8.89
C LEU A 57 -6.30 30.44 -9.98
N SER A 58 -7.35 31.20 -9.67
CA SER A 58 -8.38 31.57 -10.63
C SER A 58 -7.91 32.71 -11.54
N ARG A 59 -7.42 33.80 -10.94
CA ARG A 59 -6.98 35.03 -11.62
C ARG A 59 -5.78 34.81 -12.53
N CYS A 60 -4.73 34.16 -12.03
CA CYS A 60 -3.45 34.00 -12.72
C CYS A 60 -3.38 32.71 -13.57
N THR A 61 -4.53 32.21 -14.01
CA THR A 61 -4.60 31.02 -14.86
C THR A 61 -3.88 31.26 -16.19
N ASP A 62 -3.06 30.30 -16.61
CA ASP A 62 -2.33 30.38 -17.86
C ASP A 62 -3.17 29.85 -19.04
N PHE A 63 -3.20 30.64 -20.12
CA PHE A 63 -3.92 30.36 -21.38
C PHE A 63 -3.01 30.34 -22.60
N SER A 64 -1.68 30.29 -22.42
CA SER A 64 -0.68 30.37 -23.50
C SER A 64 -0.98 29.48 -24.72
N ASP A 65 -1.58 28.31 -24.51
CA ASP A 65 -1.87 27.31 -25.55
C ASP A 65 -3.25 27.45 -26.21
N GLY A 66 -4.03 28.46 -25.82
CA GLY A 66 -5.29 28.86 -26.46
C GLY A 66 -6.45 27.86 -26.40
N LYS A 67 -6.30 26.71 -25.74
CA LYS A 67 -7.33 25.64 -25.70
C LYS A 67 -7.60 25.04 -24.32
N VAL A 68 -6.63 25.04 -23.40
CA VAL A 68 -6.77 24.38 -22.09
C VAL A 68 -6.20 25.27 -20.98
N PRO A 69 -6.99 25.59 -19.93
CA PRO A 69 -6.52 26.35 -18.79
C PRO A 69 -5.46 25.58 -18.00
N ARG A 70 -4.28 26.17 -17.82
CA ARG A 70 -3.15 25.62 -17.05
C ARG A 70 -2.97 26.39 -15.73
N PRO A 71 -2.40 25.76 -14.69
CA PRO A 71 -2.06 26.47 -13.46
C PRO A 71 -1.08 27.62 -13.76
N PRO A 72 -1.04 28.66 -12.90
CA PRO A 72 -0.13 29.79 -13.07
C PRO A 72 1.32 29.35 -13.29
N THR A 73 1.97 29.86 -14.34
CA THR A 73 3.36 29.50 -14.71
C THR A 73 4.36 29.79 -13.58
N SER A 74 4.06 30.79 -12.74
CA SER A 74 4.85 31.14 -11.55
C SER A 74 4.96 30.03 -10.51
N LEU A 75 4.09 29.01 -10.56
CA LEU A 75 4.16 27.84 -9.68
C LEU A 75 5.07 26.72 -10.21
N GLY A 76 5.53 26.77 -11.47
CA GLY A 76 6.45 25.79 -12.04
C GLY A 76 5.91 24.35 -12.11
N VAL A 77 4.60 24.19 -12.30
CA VAL A 77 3.91 22.88 -12.38
C VAL A 77 3.02 22.78 -13.60
N ASP A 78 2.94 21.59 -14.20
CA ASP A 78 2.20 21.37 -15.45
C ASP A 78 0.76 20.85 -15.25
N SER A 79 0.31 20.67 -14.00
CA SER A 79 -1.02 20.12 -13.70
C SER A 79 -1.71 20.81 -12.52
N TRP A 80 -3.04 20.90 -12.57
CA TRP A 80 -3.86 21.47 -11.50
C TRP A 80 -3.71 20.74 -10.16
N ASN A 81 -3.65 19.41 -10.18
CA ASN A 81 -3.43 18.64 -8.95
C ASN A 81 -2.06 18.96 -8.36
N GLY A 82 -1.02 19.07 -9.19
CA GLY A 82 0.31 19.48 -8.75
C GLY A 82 0.32 20.90 -8.16
N ALA A 83 -0.44 21.84 -8.75
CA ALA A 83 -0.59 23.19 -8.23
C ALA A 83 -1.29 23.23 -6.86
N TYR A 84 -2.34 22.43 -6.67
CA TYR A 84 -3.00 22.33 -5.37
C TYR A 84 -2.05 21.73 -4.33
N ASP A 85 -1.33 20.67 -4.67
CA ASP A 85 -0.44 19.98 -3.74
C ASP A 85 0.66 20.88 -3.14
N LEU A 86 1.09 21.92 -3.88
CA LEU A 86 2.07 22.88 -3.37
C LEU A 86 1.63 23.59 -2.09
N PHE A 87 0.31 23.70 -1.86
CA PHE A 87 -0.27 24.38 -0.71
C PHE A 87 -0.80 23.43 0.36
N PHE A 88 -0.69 22.12 0.14
CA PHE A 88 -1.34 21.12 1.01
C PHE A 88 -0.81 21.18 2.45
N ASP A 89 0.50 21.18 2.64
CA ASP A 89 1.09 21.12 3.98
C ASP A 89 0.75 22.36 4.82
N ALA A 90 0.69 23.53 4.18
CA ALA A 90 0.34 24.77 4.85
C ALA A 90 -1.16 24.91 5.12
N LEU A 91 -2.02 24.48 4.18
CA LEU A 91 -3.45 24.84 4.17
C LEU A 91 -4.40 23.64 4.27
N SER A 92 -3.91 22.44 4.57
CA SER A 92 -4.76 21.23 4.67
C SER A 92 -5.88 21.40 5.70
N ASP A 93 -5.62 22.12 6.80
CA ASP A 93 -6.41 22.15 8.03
C ASP A 93 -6.88 20.74 8.45
N GLY A 94 -5.97 19.76 8.35
CA GLY A 94 -6.23 18.35 8.69
C GLY A 94 -7.14 17.60 7.72
N ARG A 95 -7.36 18.11 6.50
CA ARG A 95 -8.02 17.39 5.40
C ARG A 95 -7.06 16.37 4.78
N SER A 96 -7.59 15.27 4.23
CA SER A 96 -6.78 14.40 3.36
C SER A 96 -6.39 15.14 2.07
N GLN A 97 -5.33 14.70 1.40
CA GLN A 97 -4.86 15.32 0.15
C GLN A 97 -5.96 15.42 -0.91
N GLN A 98 -6.78 14.37 -1.05
CA GLN A 98 -7.90 14.37 -1.99
C GLN A 98 -9.00 15.36 -1.57
N GLN A 99 -9.38 15.38 -0.29
CA GLN A 99 -10.37 16.31 0.24
C GLN A 99 -9.93 17.78 0.11
N PHE A 100 -8.64 18.04 0.34
CA PHE A 100 -8.03 19.36 0.15
C PHE A 100 -8.09 19.78 -1.31
N ARG A 101 -7.64 18.93 -2.25
CA ARG A 101 -7.73 19.20 -3.71
C ARG A 101 -9.16 19.52 -4.14
N HIS A 102 -10.14 18.74 -3.67
CA HIS A 102 -11.56 19.00 -3.98
C HIS A 102 -12.02 20.35 -3.42
N THR A 103 -11.64 20.67 -2.19
CA THR A 103 -12.04 21.92 -1.53
C THR A 103 -11.42 23.13 -2.22
N LEU A 104 -10.11 23.10 -2.51
CA LEU A 104 -9.39 24.19 -3.15
C LEU A 104 -9.86 24.39 -4.60
N ARG A 105 -10.12 23.30 -5.34
CA ARG A 105 -10.76 23.36 -6.67
C ARG A 105 -12.13 24.03 -6.61
N ASN A 106 -13.01 23.57 -5.73
CA ASN A 106 -14.36 24.15 -5.62
C ASN A 106 -14.31 25.63 -5.21
N THR A 107 -13.34 26.00 -4.35
CA THR A 107 -13.09 27.39 -3.94
C THR A 107 -12.62 28.25 -5.10
N ARG A 108 -11.73 27.73 -5.96
CA ARG A 108 -11.25 28.42 -7.16
C ARG A 108 -12.38 28.62 -8.17
N ASP A 109 -13.21 27.60 -8.37
CA ASP A 109 -14.33 27.63 -9.33
C ASP A 109 -15.34 28.75 -8.98
N ILE A 110 -15.48 29.15 -7.70
CA ILE A 110 -16.28 30.33 -7.28
C ILE A 110 -15.79 31.61 -7.96
N PHE A 111 -14.48 31.79 -8.04
CA PHE A 111 -13.84 32.99 -8.58
C PHE A 111 -13.67 32.95 -10.11
N ASP A 112 -13.72 31.77 -10.74
CA ASP A 112 -13.50 31.63 -12.18
C ASP A 112 -14.48 32.48 -13.01
N SER A 113 -15.68 32.74 -12.49
CA SER A 113 -16.68 33.61 -13.14
C SER A 113 -16.38 35.11 -13.10
N LEU A 114 -15.42 35.55 -12.27
CA LEU A 114 -15.05 36.95 -12.10
C LEU A 114 -13.98 37.44 -13.08
N PHE A 115 -13.30 36.51 -13.76
CA PHE A 115 -12.21 36.80 -14.67
C PHE A 115 -12.57 36.33 -16.07
N ASP A 116 -12.14 37.07 -17.09
CA ASP A 116 -12.33 36.67 -18.49
C ASP A 116 -11.33 35.58 -18.89
N ASN A 117 -11.47 34.42 -18.23
CA ASN A 117 -10.52 33.33 -18.27
C ASN A 117 -11.04 32.14 -19.10
N GLY A 118 -12.08 32.33 -19.92
CA GLY A 118 -12.60 31.31 -20.83
C GLY A 118 -13.09 29.99 -20.19
N ARG A 119 -13.05 29.85 -18.86
CA ARG A 119 -13.50 28.65 -18.15
C ARG A 119 -14.99 28.73 -17.83
N LYS A 120 -15.72 27.66 -18.17
CA LYS A 120 -17.06 27.38 -17.63
C LYS A 120 -16.89 26.34 -16.52
N GLY A 121 -17.27 26.69 -15.28
CA GLY A 121 -17.21 25.80 -14.13
C GLY A 121 -17.92 24.46 -14.38
N TRP A 122 -17.52 23.41 -13.65
CA TRP A 122 -17.96 22.02 -13.89
C TRP A 122 -19.38 21.71 -13.40
N SER A 123 -20.13 22.71 -12.92
CA SER A 123 -21.52 22.57 -12.50
C SER A 123 -22.39 23.61 -13.19
N ASP A 124 -23.56 23.17 -13.66
CA ASP A 124 -24.76 24.01 -13.79
C ASP A 124 -25.26 24.49 -12.40
N GLY A 125 -24.35 24.91 -11.52
CA GLY A 125 -24.55 24.87 -10.07
C GLY A 125 -23.68 25.82 -9.26
N GLN A 126 -23.24 26.93 -9.85
CA GLN A 126 -23.41 28.24 -9.23
C GLN A 126 -23.82 29.18 -10.36
N LYS A 127 -25.06 29.67 -10.32
CA LYS A 127 -25.58 30.58 -11.33
C LYS A 127 -24.58 31.71 -11.54
N ARG A 128 -24.32 32.09 -12.80
CA ARG A 128 -23.87 33.44 -13.12
C ARG A 128 -24.68 34.42 -12.25
N GLY A 129 -24.02 35.07 -11.28
CA GLY A 129 -24.68 35.97 -10.33
C GLY A 129 -25.05 35.40 -8.95
N SER A 130 -24.53 34.26 -8.50
CA SER A 130 -24.53 33.97 -7.05
C SER A 130 -23.55 34.92 -6.36
N GLU A 131 -24.07 35.80 -5.50
CA GLU A 131 -23.22 36.73 -4.75
C GLU A 131 -22.12 35.98 -4.00
N LEU A 132 -20.89 36.48 -4.16
CA LEU A 132 -19.75 36.06 -3.34
C LEU A 132 -20.14 36.17 -1.87
N SER A 133 -19.74 35.17 -1.08
CA SER A 133 -19.84 35.29 0.38
C SER A 133 -19.06 36.50 0.86
N GLU A 134 -19.37 37.02 2.05
CA GLU A 134 -18.69 38.20 2.62
C GLU A 134 -17.15 38.03 2.62
N ARG A 135 -16.66 36.83 2.96
CA ARG A 135 -15.22 36.51 2.96
C ARG A 135 -14.63 36.43 1.56
N ASP A 136 -15.31 35.79 0.61
CA ASP A 136 -14.85 35.72 -0.78
C ASP A 136 -14.82 37.12 -1.43
N ARG A 137 -15.81 37.96 -1.11
CA ARG A 137 -15.93 39.34 -1.56
C ARG A 137 -14.80 40.21 -1.00
N ALA A 138 -14.53 40.09 0.30
CA ALA A 138 -13.44 40.82 0.94
C ALA A 138 -12.07 40.52 0.29
N VAL A 139 -11.80 39.24 -0.04
CA VAL A 139 -10.58 38.85 -0.77
C VAL A 139 -10.55 39.47 -2.16
N HIS A 140 -11.66 39.40 -2.92
CA HIS A 140 -11.73 39.99 -4.25
C HIS A 140 -11.52 41.51 -4.21
N GLU A 141 -12.25 42.24 -3.37
CA GLU A 141 -12.16 43.70 -3.26
C GLU A 141 -10.77 44.17 -2.84
N HIS A 142 -10.12 43.42 -1.95
CA HIS A 142 -8.77 43.73 -1.50
C HIS A 142 -7.72 43.55 -2.61
N TRP A 143 -7.80 42.46 -3.36
CA TRP A 143 -6.73 42.09 -4.31
C TRP A 143 -6.99 42.51 -5.75
N ILE A 144 -8.21 42.92 -6.13
CA ILE A 144 -8.56 43.23 -7.53
C ILE A 144 -7.70 44.36 -8.13
N ARG A 145 -7.25 45.32 -7.31
CA ARG A 145 -6.43 46.45 -7.77
C ARG A 145 -4.92 46.19 -7.66
N ASN A 146 -4.53 45.09 -7.02
CA ASN A 146 -3.13 44.74 -6.79
C ASN A 146 -2.56 44.05 -8.04
N GLY A 147 -1.24 44.12 -8.24
CA GLY A 147 -0.58 43.39 -9.32
C GLY A 147 -0.56 41.89 -9.08
N ASP A 148 -0.46 41.10 -10.17
CA ASP A 148 -0.35 39.64 -10.07
C ASP A 148 0.95 39.21 -9.34
N GLU A 149 2.02 40.00 -9.44
CA GLU A 149 3.28 39.78 -8.71
C GLU A 149 3.12 39.97 -7.19
N ASP A 150 2.37 41.00 -6.76
CA ASP A 150 2.10 41.25 -5.33
C ASP A 150 1.22 40.13 -4.75
N LEU A 151 0.20 39.72 -5.52
CA LEU A 151 -0.66 38.60 -5.15
C LEU A 151 0.14 37.30 -5.04
N PHE A 152 1.06 37.05 -5.99
CA PHE A 152 1.94 35.90 -5.93
C PHE A 152 2.92 35.98 -4.75
N CYS A 153 3.48 37.15 -4.44
CA CYS A 153 4.35 37.33 -3.27
C CYS A 153 3.65 36.93 -1.98
N LYS A 154 2.36 37.28 -1.84
CA LYS A 154 1.56 36.89 -0.67
C LYS A 154 1.25 35.40 -0.66
N VAL A 155 0.85 34.83 -1.78
CA VAL A 155 0.55 33.39 -1.90
C VAL A 155 1.80 32.53 -1.69
N ARG A 156 2.97 33.04 -2.07
CA ARG A 156 4.26 32.37 -1.87
C ARG A 156 4.59 32.14 -0.39
N GLU A 157 4.02 32.91 0.55
CA GLU A 157 4.18 32.63 1.99
C GLU A 157 3.63 31.25 2.38
N PHE A 158 2.67 30.72 1.61
CA PHE A 158 2.10 29.38 1.80
C PHE A 158 2.76 28.30 0.94
N LEU A 159 3.68 28.69 0.05
CA LEU A 159 4.56 27.76 -0.65
C LEU A 159 5.68 27.38 0.30
N VAL A 160 5.45 26.36 1.11
CA VAL A 160 6.55 25.68 1.80
C VAL A 160 7.48 25.16 0.71
N GLU A 161 8.79 25.42 0.83
CA GLU A 161 9.81 24.84 -0.03
C GLU A 161 9.70 23.32 0.13
N GLN A 162 8.92 22.70 -0.74
CA GLN A 162 8.66 21.27 -0.70
C GLN A 162 9.97 20.59 -1.08
N VAL A 163 10.74 20.15 -0.07
CA VAL A 163 11.41 18.87 -0.20
C VAL A 163 10.28 17.90 -0.47
N ARG A 164 10.01 17.64 -1.76
CA ARG A 164 8.97 16.72 -2.20
C ARG A 164 9.29 15.37 -1.59
N HIS A 165 8.76 15.07 -0.42
CA HIS A 165 8.59 13.70 0.02
C HIS A 165 7.46 13.14 -0.87
N ARG A 166 7.81 12.79 -2.11
CA ARG A 166 6.99 11.85 -2.87
C ARG A 166 6.81 10.67 -1.94
N ASN A 167 5.56 10.35 -1.60
CA ASN A 167 5.29 9.10 -0.90
C ASN A 167 6.02 7.99 -1.66
N PRO A 168 6.84 7.18 -0.98
CA PRO A 168 7.63 6.16 -1.64
C PRO A 168 6.70 5.23 -2.41
N ASP A 169 7.19 4.66 -3.51
CA ASP A 169 6.43 3.70 -4.29
C ASP A 169 5.95 2.54 -3.41
N TRP A 170 4.84 1.89 -3.80
CA TRP A 170 4.37 0.68 -3.13
C TRP A 170 5.44 -0.40 -3.22
N THR A 171 5.84 -0.90 -2.05
CA THR A 171 6.80 -1.99 -1.97
C THR A 171 6.11 -3.33 -2.19
N ARG A 172 6.90 -4.33 -2.57
CA ARG A 172 6.41 -5.68 -2.75
C ARG A 172 5.87 -6.26 -1.45
N ASP A 173 6.56 -6.05 -0.33
CA ASP A 173 6.14 -6.48 1.01
C ASP A 173 4.76 -5.90 1.37
N GLU A 174 4.51 -4.60 1.13
CA GLU A 174 3.19 -4.00 1.37
C GLU A 174 2.09 -4.64 0.51
N LEU A 175 2.39 -4.90 -0.77
CA LEU A 175 1.43 -5.48 -1.71
C LEU A 175 1.20 -6.97 -1.49
N ILE A 176 2.17 -7.72 -0.95
CA ILE A 176 2.00 -9.11 -0.51
C ILE A 176 0.93 -9.17 0.59
N ILE A 177 1.02 -8.31 1.60
CA ILE A 177 0.00 -8.24 2.68
C ILE A 177 -1.37 -7.85 2.12
N ALA A 178 -1.43 -6.91 1.18
CA ALA A 178 -2.68 -6.50 0.55
C ALA A 178 -3.31 -7.61 -0.31
N LEU A 179 -2.50 -8.33 -1.10
CA LEU A 179 -2.97 -9.43 -1.93
C LEU A 179 -3.44 -10.62 -1.09
N ASP A 180 -2.71 -10.96 -0.03
CA ASP A 180 -3.11 -12.01 0.92
C ASP A 180 -4.47 -11.71 1.53
N TYR A 181 -4.65 -10.46 1.99
CA TYR A 181 -5.94 -10.01 2.49
C TYR A 181 -7.05 -10.15 1.44
N HIS A 182 -6.81 -9.72 0.19
CA HIS A 182 -7.78 -9.84 -0.91
C HIS A 182 -8.18 -11.28 -1.19
N LEU A 183 -7.22 -12.22 -1.33
CA LEU A 183 -7.54 -13.61 -1.65
C LEU A 183 -8.32 -14.32 -0.53
N ASN A 184 -8.12 -13.90 0.73
CA ASN A 184 -8.89 -14.37 1.88
C ASN A 184 -10.28 -13.68 1.99
N HIS A 185 -10.50 -12.57 1.30
CA HIS A 185 -11.72 -11.75 1.38
C HIS A 185 -12.26 -11.34 0.00
N ARG A 186 -12.33 -12.27 -0.96
CA ARG A 186 -12.66 -11.97 -2.38
C ARG A 186 -13.99 -11.23 -2.61
N ASN A 187 -14.96 -11.38 -1.69
CA ASN A 187 -16.27 -10.74 -1.78
C ASN A 187 -16.39 -9.44 -0.97
N PHE A 188 -15.31 -9.01 -0.32
CA PHE A 188 -15.28 -7.80 0.49
C PHE A 188 -15.33 -6.54 -0.37
N ASP A 189 -16.15 -5.57 0.02
CA ASP A 189 -16.17 -4.24 -0.58
C ASP A 189 -15.32 -3.30 0.28
N PRO A 190 -14.11 -2.91 -0.20
CA PRO A 190 -13.18 -2.13 0.59
C PRO A 190 -13.64 -0.67 0.68
N ARG A 191 -14.41 -0.39 1.72
CA ARG A 191 -14.82 0.99 2.08
C ARG A 191 -13.72 1.63 2.92
N PRO A 192 -13.19 2.81 2.54
CA PRO A 192 -12.06 3.42 3.27
C PRO A 192 -12.34 3.68 4.76
N GLN A 193 -13.59 3.85 5.15
CA GLN A 193 -14.01 4.08 6.54
C GLN A 193 -14.30 2.78 7.31
N SER A 194 -14.16 1.61 6.69
CA SER A 194 -14.44 0.33 7.35
C SER A 194 -13.34 -0.02 8.36
N GLU A 195 -13.73 -0.75 9.41
CA GLU A 195 -12.79 -1.20 10.45
C GLU A 195 -11.70 -2.10 9.85
N GLU A 196 -12.08 -2.95 8.91
CA GLU A 196 -11.20 -3.91 8.25
C GLU A 196 -10.13 -3.23 7.38
N VAL A 197 -10.50 -2.18 6.63
CA VAL A 197 -9.52 -1.38 5.87
C VAL A 197 -8.58 -0.64 6.82
N GLY A 198 -9.10 -0.13 7.94
CA GLY A 198 -8.29 0.49 8.98
C GLY A 198 -7.29 -0.48 9.63
N GLU A 199 -7.70 -1.74 9.85
CA GLU A 199 -6.82 -2.79 10.35
C GLU A 199 -5.73 -3.16 9.34
N LEU A 200 -6.09 -3.37 8.09
CA LEU A 200 -5.14 -3.64 7.02
C LEU A 200 -4.13 -2.50 6.85
N ALA A 201 -4.59 -1.24 6.94
CA ALA A 201 -3.71 -0.07 6.90
C ALA A 201 -2.67 -0.09 8.03
N ARG A 202 -3.06 -0.49 9.26
CA ARG A 202 -2.12 -0.64 10.38
C ARG A 202 -1.11 -1.77 10.16
N ARG A 203 -1.53 -2.91 9.60
CA ARG A 203 -0.63 -4.02 9.25
C ARG A 203 0.41 -3.60 8.20
N ILE A 204 -0.03 -2.92 7.14
CA ILE A 204 0.84 -2.38 6.09
C ILE A 204 1.78 -1.28 6.63
N ALA A 205 1.31 -0.45 7.56
CA ALA A 205 2.16 0.54 8.22
C ALA A 205 3.32 -0.08 9.01
N LYS A 206 3.11 -1.25 9.66
CA LYS A 206 4.20 -2.00 10.31
C LYS A 206 5.30 -2.38 9.31
N VAL A 207 4.92 -2.80 8.11
CA VAL A 207 5.86 -3.12 7.00
C VAL A 207 6.63 -1.85 6.59
N GLY A 208 5.94 -0.73 6.38
CA GLY A 208 6.58 0.55 6.04
C GLY A 208 7.60 0.99 7.09
N ALA A 209 7.26 0.86 8.38
CA ALA A 209 8.17 1.19 9.48
C ALA A 209 9.39 0.24 9.53
N ALA A 210 9.18 -1.06 9.35
CA ALA A 210 10.25 -2.06 9.27
C ALA A 210 11.22 -1.83 8.10
N LEU A 211 10.74 -1.21 7.02
CA LEU A 211 11.56 -0.82 5.87
C LEU A 211 12.23 0.56 6.03
N GLY A 212 11.98 1.26 7.14
CA GLY A 212 12.51 2.61 7.38
C GLY A 212 11.87 3.69 6.50
N LEU A 213 10.68 3.43 5.93
CA LEU A 213 9.98 4.38 5.06
C LEU A 213 9.18 5.42 5.85
N ILE A 214 8.82 5.09 7.09
CA ILE A 214 8.05 5.94 8.01
C ILE A 214 8.47 5.67 9.46
N GLU A 215 8.18 6.62 10.34
CA GLU A 215 8.28 6.41 11.78
C GLU A 215 7.20 5.43 12.29
N HIS A 216 7.51 4.71 13.37
CA HIS A 216 6.57 3.81 14.02
C HIS A 216 5.30 4.55 14.45
N GLY A 217 4.13 3.95 14.17
CA GLY A 217 2.82 4.51 14.52
C GLY A 217 2.24 5.48 13.49
N SER A 218 3.03 5.90 12.49
CA SER A 218 2.52 6.67 11.35
C SER A 218 1.88 5.76 10.30
N LEU A 219 0.91 6.28 9.55
CA LEU A 219 0.39 5.59 8.37
C LEU A 219 1.18 6.04 7.14
N LEU A 220 1.85 5.10 6.46
CA LEU A 220 2.47 5.38 5.15
C LEU A 220 1.41 5.52 4.04
N ARG A 221 0.33 4.75 4.15
CA ARG A 221 -0.76 4.68 3.16
C ARG A 221 -2.06 5.11 3.81
N THR A 222 -2.85 5.92 3.11
CA THR A 222 -4.20 6.29 3.56
C THR A 222 -5.17 5.10 3.36
N PRO A 223 -6.27 5.03 4.13
CA PRO A 223 -7.30 4.01 3.91
C PRO A 223 -7.85 4.01 2.46
N ASP A 224 -7.98 5.18 1.83
CA ASP A 224 -8.36 5.29 0.41
C ASP A 224 -7.36 4.60 -0.51
N ALA A 225 -6.06 4.77 -0.26
CA ALA A 225 -5.01 4.13 -1.05
C ALA A 225 -5.05 2.61 -0.90
N ILE A 226 -5.29 2.10 0.33
CA ILE A 226 -5.44 0.67 0.62
C ILE A 226 -6.65 0.11 -0.12
N ALA A 227 -7.81 0.77 -0.01
CA ALA A 227 -9.02 0.36 -0.70
C ALA A 227 -8.84 0.35 -2.23
N MET A 228 -8.12 1.33 -2.78
CA MET A 228 -7.75 1.37 -4.19
C MET A 228 -6.92 0.14 -4.60
N LYS A 229 -5.92 -0.27 -3.79
CA LYS A 229 -5.11 -1.47 -4.07
C LYS A 229 -5.92 -2.76 -4.05
N LEU A 230 -6.82 -2.92 -3.09
CA LEU A 230 -7.73 -4.08 -3.04
C LEU A 230 -8.64 -4.13 -4.28
N ARG A 231 -9.15 -2.98 -4.75
CA ARG A 231 -9.94 -2.91 -6.00
C ARG A 231 -9.12 -3.20 -7.25
N ASN A 232 -7.83 -2.83 -7.27
CA ASN A 232 -6.93 -3.23 -8.35
C ASN A 232 -6.77 -4.75 -8.38
N PHE A 233 -6.53 -5.41 -7.25
CA PHE A 233 -6.47 -6.88 -7.21
C PHE A 233 -7.79 -7.55 -7.60
N SER A 234 -8.92 -6.97 -7.20
CA SER A 234 -10.25 -7.43 -7.64
C SER A 234 -10.40 -7.38 -9.17
N SER A 235 -9.69 -6.49 -9.87
CA SER A 235 -9.72 -6.42 -11.34
C SER A 235 -9.03 -7.59 -12.03
N PHE A 236 -8.08 -8.23 -11.34
CA PHE A 236 -7.33 -9.38 -11.85
C PHE A 236 -7.98 -10.72 -11.47
N ASP A 237 -8.95 -10.71 -10.55
CA ASP A 237 -9.59 -11.90 -9.99
C ASP A 237 -10.73 -12.42 -10.86
N PRO A 238 -10.58 -13.59 -11.55
CA PRO A 238 -11.64 -14.14 -12.38
C PRO A 238 -12.92 -14.43 -11.58
N GLN A 239 -12.80 -14.84 -10.31
CA GLN A 239 -13.97 -15.09 -9.45
C GLN A 239 -14.75 -13.81 -9.15
N TYR A 240 -14.10 -12.65 -9.25
CA TYR A 240 -14.73 -11.36 -9.09
C TYR A 240 -15.29 -10.85 -10.43
N THR A 241 -14.52 -10.93 -11.52
CA THR A 241 -14.88 -10.37 -12.83
C THR A 241 -15.93 -11.19 -13.58
N ASP A 242 -15.94 -12.51 -13.42
CA ASP A 242 -16.89 -13.41 -14.11
C ASP A 242 -18.34 -13.20 -13.64
N ASN A 243 -18.52 -12.55 -12.48
CA ASN A 243 -19.82 -12.11 -11.97
C ASN A 243 -20.33 -10.79 -12.61
N GLY A 244 -19.72 -10.35 -13.71
CA GLY A 244 -20.11 -9.14 -14.45
C GLY A 244 -19.62 -7.83 -13.81
N ARG A 245 -18.76 -7.91 -12.79
CA ARG A 245 -18.16 -6.74 -12.11
C ARG A 245 -16.89 -6.33 -12.84
N LYS A 246 -16.70 -5.02 -13.08
CA LYS A 246 -15.46 -4.47 -13.64
C LYS A 246 -14.64 -3.81 -12.54
N GLY A 247 -13.41 -4.28 -12.33
CA GLY A 247 -12.42 -3.58 -11.50
C GLY A 247 -11.82 -2.35 -12.18
N LEU A 248 -10.91 -1.66 -11.50
CA LEU A 248 -10.19 -0.51 -12.04
C LEU A 248 -9.15 -0.96 -13.07
N THR A 249 -9.01 -0.23 -14.19
CA THR A 249 -8.22 -0.67 -15.35
C THR A 249 -6.72 -0.29 -15.31
N ASN A 250 -6.24 0.30 -14.21
CA ASN A 250 -4.86 0.81 -14.09
C ASN A 250 -4.15 0.22 -12.86
N GLY A 251 -3.93 -1.09 -12.86
CA GLY A 251 -3.03 -1.71 -11.89
C GLY A 251 -1.56 -1.38 -12.17
N ASN A 252 -0.74 -1.29 -11.12
CA ASN A 252 0.70 -1.12 -11.27
C ASN A 252 1.34 -2.44 -11.74
N ARG A 253 2.47 -2.37 -12.46
CA ARG A 253 3.24 -3.55 -12.93
C ARG A 253 3.48 -4.57 -11.81
N LEU A 254 3.84 -4.09 -10.62
CA LEU A 254 4.11 -4.96 -9.47
C LEU A 254 2.86 -5.71 -8.96
N GLU A 255 1.67 -5.14 -9.12
CA GLU A 255 0.41 -5.82 -8.76
C GLU A 255 0.09 -6.96 -9.74
N VAL A 256 0.38 -6.76 -11.03
CA VAL A 256 0.26 -7.81 -12.05
C VAL A 256 1.24 -8.93 -11.77
N GLU A 257 2.52 -8.60 -11.54
CA GLU A 257 3.56 -9.58 -11.22
C GLU A 257 3.18 -10.42 -9.99
N LEU A 258 2.72 -9.77 -8.91
CA LEU A 258 2.29 -10.46 -7.69
C LEU A 258 1.05 -11.34 -7.92
N TRP A 259 0.11 -10.87 -8.74
CA TRP A 259 -1.08 -11.64 -9.08
C TRP A 259 -0.72 -12.91 -9.86
N GLU A 260 0.09 -12.78 -10.91
CA GLU A 260 0.56 -13.91 -11.72
C GLU A 260 1.33 -14.93 -10.89
N GLU A 261 2.13 -14.46 -9.92
CA GLU A 261 2.94 -15.32 -9.06
C GLU A 261 2.12 -16.04 -7.98
N PHE A 262 1.17 -15.36 -7.31
CA PHE A 262 0.55 -15.89 -6.08
C PHE A 262 -0.93 -16.25 -6.18
N SER A 263 -1.65 -15.79 -7.21
CA SER A 263 -3.12 -16.00 -7.31
C SER A 263 -3.52 -17.48 -7.31
N GLY A 264 -2.66 -18.37 -7.83
CA GLY A 264 -2.82 -19.82 -7.83
C GLY A 264 -2.16 -20.54 -6.65
N LEU A 265 -1.47 -19.82 -5.76
CA LEU A 265 -0.67 -20.36 -4.65
C LEU A 265 -1.03 -19.66 -3.31
N PRO A 266 -2.31 -19.66 -2.88
CA PRO A 266 -2.75 -18.90 -1.70
C PRO A 266 -2.06 -19.34 -0.41
N ASP A 267 -1.78 -20.64 -0.25
CA ASP A 267 -1.06 -21.16 0.93
C ASP A 267 0.38 -20.66 0.98
N GLU A 268 1.02 -20.46 -0.17
CA GLU A 268 2.37 -19.90 -0.24
C GLU A 268 2.38 -18.41 0.04
N LEU A 269 1.42 -17.68 -0.52
CA LEU A 269 1.23 -16.26 -0.23
C LEU A 269 0.99 -16.03 1.27
N ALA A 270 0.10 -16.81 1.88
CA ALA A 270 -0.21 -16.71 3.30
C ALA A 270 1.04 -16.99 4.16
N ARG A 271 1.86 -17.99 3.79
CA ARG A 271 3.15 -18.26 4.46
C ARG A 271 4.12 -17.07 4.35
N VAL A 272 4.25 -16.46 3.18
CA VAL A 272 5.11 -15.28 2.99
C VAL A 272 4.60 -14.09 3.79
N ALA A 273 3.29 -13.79 3.70
CA ALA A 273 2.66 -12.68 4.41
C ALA A 273 2.78 -12.82 5.93
N ASN A 274 2.50 -14.02 6.47
CA ASN A 274 2.65 -14.31 7.90
C ASN A 274 4.11 -14.25 8.31
N GLY A 275 5.05 -14.80 7.52
CA GLY A 275 6.47 -14.70 7.82
C GLY A 275 6.98 -13.26 7.92
N ILE A 276 6.50 -12.35 7.05
CA ILE A 276 6.80 -10.92 7.13
C ILE A 276 6.30 -10.35 8.47
N LEU A 277 5.02 -10.57 8.79
CA LEU A 277 4.39 -9.99 9.98
C LEU A 277 4.98 -10.56 11.28
N GLU A 278 5.17 -11.88 11.34
CA GLU A 278 5.80 -12.56 12.48
C GLU A 278 7.20 -12.04 12.72
N LEU A 279 8.01 -11.86 11.67
CA LEU A 279 9.36 -11.32 11.83
C LEU A 279 9.33 -9.89 12.39
N ILE A 280 8.44 -9.05 11.89
CA ILE A 280 8.26 -7.68 12.40
C ILE A 280 7.83 -7.71 13.87
N ASP A 281 6.97 -8.65 14.25
CA ASP A 281 6.45 -8.78 15.61
C ASP A 281 7.44 -9.49 16.57
N THR A 282 8.34 -10.36 16.08
CA THR A 282 9.28 -11.16 16.91
C THR A 282 10.73 -10.66 16.93
N SER A 283 11.20 -9.86 15.96
CA SER A 283 12.63 -9.52 15.85
C SER A 283 12.98 -8.04 16.06
N ASN A 284 14.10 -7.87 16.80
CA ASN A 284 14.96 -6.70 16.96
C ASN A 284 15.10 -5.82 15.71
N ALA A 285 14.89 -4.51 15.89
CA ALA A 285 15.14 -3.46 14.90
C ALA A 285 16.53 -3.53 14.21
N GLU A 286 17.52 -4.17 14.85
CA GLU A 286 18.88 -4.34 14.34
C GLU A 286 18.99 -5.19 13.05
N ILE A 287 18.13 -6.20 12.84
CA ILE A 287 18.19 -7.03 11.61
C ILE A 287 17.57 -6.28 10.41
N LEU A 288 16.55 -5.46 10.68
CA LEU A 288 15.86 -4.66 9.68
C LEU A 288 16.64 -3.39 9.29
N ALA A 289 17.59 -2.97 10.13
CA ALA A 289 18.46 -1.82 9.93
C ALA A 289 19.63 -2.07 8.94
N PHE A 290 19.76 -3.27 8.38
CA PHE A 290 20.76 -3.54 7.35
C PHE A 290 20.45 -2.82 6.03
N ASP A 291 21.52 -2.46 5.31
CA ASP A 291 21.47 -1.89 3.95
C ASP A 291 20.48 -2.66 3.06
N ALA A 292 19.90 -1.96 2.08
CA ALA A 292 19.02 -2.60 1.10
C ALA A 292 19.75 -3.80 0.47
N PRO A 293 19.13 -4.99 0.44
CA PRO A 293 19.79 -6.17 -0.11
C PRO A 293 20.11 -5.92 -1.59
N GLU A 294 21.25 -6.44 -2.07
CA GLU A 294 21.70 -6.29 -3.47
C GLU A 294 20.64 -6.81 -4.46
N PHE A 295 19.83 -7.76 -4.01
CA PHE A 295 18.69 -8.32 -4.73
C PHE A 295 17.49 -8.42 -3.80
N GLU A 296 16.29 -8.30 -4.35
CA GLU A 296 15.03 -8.59 -3.65
C GLU A 296 14.54 -9.97 -4.14
N ALA A 297 14.05 -10.84 -3.25
CA ALA A 297 13.46 -12.14 -3.59
C ALA A 297 11.95 -12.05 -3.89
N SER A 298 11.35 -13.15 -4.34
CA SER A 298 9.88 -13.30 -4.46
C SER A 298 9.15 -13.00 -3.15
N GLU A 299 9.77 -13.33 -2.01
CA GLU A 299 9.23 -13.11 -0.66
C GLU A 299 9.29 -11.65 -0.16
N GLY A 300 9.82 -10.72 -0.97
CA GLY A 300 9.95 -9.30 -0.60
C GLY A 300 11.24 -9.00 0.16
N ARG A 301 11.49 -7.72 0.45
CA ARG A 301 12.77 -7.24 1.01
C ARG A 301 12.98 -7.71 2.44
N ILE A 302 11.92 -7.74 3.24
CA ILE A 302 12.01 -8.04 4.68
C ILE A 302 12.55 -9.45 4.89
N LEU A 303 11.94 -10.44 4.24
CA LEU A 303 12.39 -11.83 4.32
C LEU A 303 13.75 -12.02 3.64
N THR A 304 14.00 -11.35 2.51
CA THR A 304 15.32 -11.39 1.83
C THR A 304 16.46 -10.92 2.74
N ARG A 305 16.25 -9.85 3.53
CA ARG A 305 17.28 -9.36 4.48
C ARG A 305 17.65 -10.44 5.51
N VAL A 306 16.66 -11.15 6.04
CA VAL A 306 16.91 -12.23 6.99
C VAL A 306 17.61 -13.40 6.31
N HIS A 307 17.25 -13.70 5.05
CA HIS A 307 17.87 -14.76 4.25
C HIS A 307 19.37 -14.51 4.12
N VAL A 308 19.74 -13.32 3.65
CA VAL A 308 21.14 -12.91 3.49
C VAL A 308 21.87 -12.82 4.83
N SER A 309 21.23 -12.28 5.88
CA SER A 309 21.83 -12.19 7.21
C SER A 309 22.18 -13.57 7.77
N ARG A 310 21.30 -14.55 7.61
CA ARG A 310 21.54 -15.93 8.05
C ARG A 310 22.64 -16.59 7.22
N GLU A 311 22.72 -16.36 5.91
CA GLU A 311 23.81 -16.89 5.05
C GLU A 311 25.18 -16.43 5.53
N ARG A 312 25.24 -15.20 6.06
CA ARG A 312 26.47 -14.58 6.56
C ARG A 312 26.74 -14.84 8.03
N ASN A 313 25.87 -15.56 8.74
CA ASN A 313 26.06 -15.85 10.16
C ASN A 313 27.29 -16.74 10.36
N SER A 314 28.37 -16.13 10.87
CA SER A 314 29.68 -16.76 11.00
C SER A 314 29.66 -18.05 11.82
N THR A 315 28.75 -18.16 12.80
CA THR A 315 28.61 -19.37 13.63
C THR A 315 27.96 -20.50 12.84
N LEU A 316 26.90 -20.23 12.09
CA LEU A 316 26.23 -21.22 11.24
C LEU A 316 27.14 -21.68 10.11
N VAL A 317 27.82 -20.74 9.44
CA VAL A 317 28.76 -21.01 8.35
C VAL A 317 29.90 -21.92 8.84
N LYS A 318 30.54 -21.60 9.97
CA LYS A 318 31.60 -22.43 10.55
C LYS A 318 31.11 -23.84 10.90
N LYS A 319 29.91 -23.95 11.49
CA LYS A 319 29.31 -25.25 11.82
C LYS A 319 29.02 -26.09 10.57
N LYS A 320 28.45 -25.49 9.52
CA LYS A 320 28.14 -26.18 8.25
C LYS A 320 29.40 -26.65 7.53
N LYS A 321 30.40 -25.77 7.37
CA LYS A 321 31.71 -26.12 6.77
C LYS A 321 32.40 -27.23 7.55
N GLY A 322 32.45 -27.12 8.88
CA GLY A 322 33.01 -28.18 9.72
C GLY A 322 32.28 -29.52 9.61
N ALA A 323 30.95 -29.51 9.48
CA ALA A 323 30.16 -30.72 9.27
C ALA A 323 30.45 -31.36 7.90
N ALA A 324 30.54 -30.55 6.84
CA ALA A 324 30.90 -31.02 5.51
C ALA A 324 32.31 -31.61 5.47
N LEU A 325 33.30 -30.94 6.07
CA LEU A 325 34.67 -31.45 6.19
C LEU A 325 34.73 -32.77 6.94
N ARG A 326 34.01 -32.93 8.06
CA ARG A 326 33.96 -34.19 8.80
C ARG A 326 33.33 -35.34 8.00
N LYS A 327 32.32 -35.04 7.19
CA LYS A 327 31.54 -36.05 6.46
C LYS A 327 32.18 -36.44 5.12
N HIS A 328 32.76 -35.47 4.41
CA HIS A 328 33.20 -35.61 3.02
C HIS A 328 34.70 -35.39 2.83
N GLY A 329 35.41 -34.86 3.83
CA GLY A 329 36.85 -34.55 3.74
C GLY A 329 37.20 -33.32 2.91
N CYS A 330 36.22 -32.71 2.22
CA CYS A 330 36.40 -31.56 1.35
C CYS A 330 35.24 -30.56 1.45
N LEU A 331 35.43 -29.38 0.85
CA LEU A 331 34.45 -28.31 0.74
C LEU A 331 34.12 -28.06 -0.75
N ALA A 332 33.42 -29.02 -1.35
CA ALA A 332 32.98 -28.93 -2.73
C ALA A 332 31.57 -28.32 -2.85
N CYS A 333 31.33 -27.61 -3.94
CA CYS A 333 30.01 -27.05 -4.27
C CYS A 333 28.97 -28.16 -4.47
N GLU A 334 27.84 -28.06 -3.79
CA GLU A 334 26.74 -29.03 -3.85
C GLU A 334 25.97 -28.99 -5.20
N VAL A 335 26.18 -27.95 -6.00
CA VAL A 335 25.61 -27.79 -7.34
C VAL A 335 26.55 -28.36 -8.40
N CYS A 336 27.75 -27.77 -8.56
CA CYS A 336 28.67 -28.10 -9.65
C CYS A 336 29.90 -28.94 -9.26
N GLY A 337 30.09 -29.25 -7.97
CA GLY A 337 31.24 -30.00 -7.48
C GLY A 337 32.56 -29.21 -7.41
N PHE A 338 32.55 -27.91 -7.73
CA PHE A 338 33.76 -27.07 -7.68
C PHE A 338 34.34 -26.97 -6.26
N ASP A 339 35.64 -27.17 -6.13
CA ASP A 339 36.38 -27.07 -4.86
C ASP A 339 37.46 -25.97 -5.00
N PHE A 340 37.37 -24.95 -4.14
CA PHE A 340 38.29 -23.80 -4.15
C PHE A 340 39.70 -24.19 -3.70
N LEU A 341 39.84 -25.07 -2.71
CA LEU A 341 41.14 -25.50 -2.21
C LEU A 341 41.88 -26.31 -3.29
N GLN A 342 41.17 -27.19 -3.99
CA GLN A 342 41.76 -27.98 -5.08
C GLN A 342 42.15 -27.12 -6.29
N THR A 343 41.37 -26.07 -6.59
CA THR A 343 41.60 -25.24 -7.78
C THR A 343 42.61 -24.11 -7.55
N TYR A 344 42.54 -23.45 -6.39
CA TYR A 344 43.32 -22.25 -6.07
C TYR A 344 44.36 -22.46 -4.96
N GLY A 345 44.51 -23.69 -4.46
CA GLY A 345 45.40 -24.01 -3.35
C GLY A 345 45.00 -23.30 -2.06
N GLU A 346 45.98 -22.93 -1.25
CA GLU A 346 45.77 -22.38 0.09
C GLU A 346 44.87 -21.14 0.12
N ARG A 347 44.90 -20.31 -0.94
CA ARG A 347 44.02 -19.13 -1.05
C ARG A 347 42.53 -19.48 -1.13
N GLY A 348 42.21 -20.69 -1.59
CA GLY A 348 40.84 -21.19 -1.68
C GLY A 348 40.35 -21.89 -0.40
N ARG A 349 41.18 -21.99 0.65
CA ARG A 349 40.80 -22.65 1.90
C ARG A 349 39.56 -21.97 2.50
N GLU A 350 38.53 -22.78 2.76
CA GLU A 350 37.26 -22.34 3.36
C GLU A 350 36.55 -21.19 2.61
N PHE A 351 36.90 -20.91 1.36
CA PHE A 351 36.35 -19.79 0.58
C PHE A 351 34.88 -20.02 0.15
N ILE A 352 34.43 -21.27 0.11
CA ILE A 352 33.07 -21.64 -0.30
C ILE A 352 31.99 -20.88 0.48
N GLU A 353 30.90 -20.54 -0.19
CA GLU A 353 29.80 -19.76 0.38
C GLU A 353 28.69 -20.69 0.90
N CYS A 354 27.93 -20.23 1.89
CA CYS A 354 26.71 -20.91 2.34
C CYS A 354 25.50 -20.21 1.72
N HIS A 355 24.56 -21.02 1.22
CA HIS A 355 23.29 -20.57 0.68
C HIS A 355 22.13 -21.24 1.41
N HIS A 356 21.03 -20.53 1.68
CA HIS A 356 19.84 -21.15 2.27
C HIS A 356 18.98 -21.84 1.21
N THR A 357 18.70 -23.12 1.39
CA THR A 357 17.98 -23.94 0.41
C THR A 357 16.47 -23.78 0.45
N LEU A 358 15.93 -23.14 1.49
CA LEU A 358 14.51 -22.86 1.67
C LEU A 358 14.27 -21.34 1.74
N PRO A 359 13.28 -20.81 1.00
CA PRO A 359 12.70 -19.49 1.29
C PRO A 359 12.35 -19.39 2.77
N ILE A 360 12.50 -18.20 3.35
CA ILE A 360 12.31 -18.05 4.81
C ILE A 360 10.87 -18.29 5.21
N SER A 361 9.91 -17.99 4.32
CA SER A 361 8.49 -18.32 4.49
C SER A 361 8.20 -19.81 4.69
N LEU A 362 9.17 -20.70 4.39
CA LEU A 362 9.10 -22.15 4.59
C LEU A 362 9.88 -22.64 5.82
N LEU A 363 10.64 -21.76 6.50
CA LEU A 363 11.32 -22.10 7.74
C LEU A 363 10.29 -22.04 8.87
N GLY A 364 9.74 -23.20 9.25
CA GLY A 364 8.60 -23.35 10.19
C GLY A 364 8.72 -22.63 11.54
N GLU A 365 7.65 -22.73 12.33
CA GLU A 365 7.17 -21.97 13.53
C GLU A 365 8.18 -21.29 14.50
N HIS A 366 9.48 -21.52 14.39
CA HIS A 366 10.49 -20.93 15.29
C HIS A 366 11.70 -20.29 14.58
N GLY A 367 11.72 -20.18 13.24
CA GLY A 367 12.79 -19.46 12.54
C GLY A 367 14.20 -19.99 12.81
N LYS A 368 14.36 -21.21 13.32
CA LYS A 368 15.66 -21.83 13.60
C LYS A 368 16.16 -22.47 12.31
N THR A 369 17.14 -21.81 11.68
CA THR A 369 17.91 -22.43 10.60
C THR A 369 18.63 -23.67 11.12
N SER A 370 18.27 -24.83 10.61
CA SER A 370 19.03 -26.07 10.77
C SER A 370 20.21 -26.09 9.80
N LEU A 371 21.25 -26.86 10.11
CA LEU A 371 22.36 -27.10 9.18
C LEU A 371 21.91 -27.83 7.89
N SER A 372 20.73 -28.46 7.91
CA SER A 372 20.10 -29.06 6.73
C SER A 372 19.61 -28.02 5.74
N ASP A 373 19.30 -26.81 6.20
CA ASP A 373 18.66 -25.76 5.40
C ASP A 373 19.72 -24.88 4.69
N LEU A 374 20.99 -25.28 4.81
CA LEU A 374 22.15 -24.64 4.22
C LEU A 374 22.75 -25.57 3.17
N ALA A 375 23.16 -25.03 2.03
CA ALA A 375 23.99 -25.69 1.04
C ALA A 375 25.30 -24.94 0.86
N LEU A 376 26.39 -25.67 0.63
CA LEU A 376 27.67 -25.10 0.25
C LEU A 376 27.71 -24.89 -1.27
N VAL A 377 27.88 -23.64 -1.69
CA VAL A 377 27.88 -23.25 -3.10
C VAL A 377 29.10 -22.41 -3.45
N CYS A 378 29.60 -22.54 -4.68
CA CYS A 378 30.64 -21.63 -5.16
C CYS A 378 30.03 -20.29 -5.57
N SER A 379 30.85 -19.23 -5.58
CA SER A 379 30.40 -17.86 -5.91
C SER A 379 29.65 -17.78 -7.24
N ASN A 380 30.02 -18.58 -8.24
CA ASN A 380 29.32 -18.61 -9.52
C ASN A 380 27.93 -19.25 -9.40
N CYS A 381 27.83 -20.44 -8.79
CA CYS A 381 26.53 -21.09 -8.58
C CYS A 381 25.64 -20.26 -7.67
N HIS A 382 26.20 -19.61 -6.65
CA HIS A 382 25.46 -18.73 -5.76
C HIS A 382 24.86 -17.55 -6.53
N ARG A 383 25.65 -16.88 -7.38
CA ARG A 383 25.13 -15.82 -8.26
C ARG A 383 24.11 -16.32 -9.26
N MET A 384 24.26 -17.55 -9.79
CA MET A 384 23.30 -18.12 -10.75
C MET A 384 21.95 -18.46 -10.12
N ILE A 385 21.95 -18.95 -8.88
CA ILE A 385 20.71 -19.20 -8.11
C ILE A 385 19.89 -17.91 -7.99
N HIS A 386 20.56 -16.79 -7.73
CA HIS A 386 19.93 -15.48 -7.52
C HIS A 386 19.81 -14.63 -8.80
N ALA A 387 20.22 -15.14 -9.97
CA ALA A 387 20.36 -14.34 -11.19
C ALA A 387 19.02 -13.85 -11.77
N GLN A 388 17.98 -14.68 -11.67
CA GLN A 388 16.65 -14.35 -12.17
C GLN A 388 15.59 -14.95 -11.24
N ARG A 389 14.45 -14.25 -11.10
CA ARG A 389 13.29 -14.78 -10.38
C ARG A 389 12.41 -15.65 -11.30
N PRO A 390 11.72 -16.67 -10.75
CA PRO A 390 11.90 -17.21 -9.39
C PRO A 390 13.31 -17.81 -9.23
N TRP A 391 13.92 -17.62 -8.06
CA TRP A 391 15.26 -18.13 -7.78
C TRP A 391 15.27 -19.65 -7.88
N TRP A 392 16.39 -20.19 -8.35
CA TRP A 392 16.53 -21.64 -8.46
C TRP A 392 16.73 -22.29 -7.10
N SER A 393 16.05 -23.43 -6.88
CA SER A 393 16.49 -24.34 -5.82
C SER A 393 17.88 -24.90 -6.15
N ILE A 394 18.55 -25.50 -5.17
CA ILE A 394 19.80 -26.23 -5.41
C ILE A 394 19.61 -27.31 -6.48
N ASP A 395 18.45 -27.96 -6.50
CA ASP A 395 18.15 -29.02 -7.46
C ASP A 395 17.90 -28.45 -8.86
N ASP A 396 17.21 -27.32 -8.99
CA ASP A 396 17.05 -26.62 -10.27
C ASP A 396 18.39 -26.15 -10.82
N ALA A 397 19.23 -25.54 -9.98
CA ALA A 397 20.56 -25.10 -10.36
C ALA A 397 21.45 -26.28 -10.79
N ARG A 398 21.29 -27.44 -10.15
CA ARG A 398 22.00 -28.67 -10.53
C ARG A 398 21.47 -29.23 -11.85
N ALA A 399 20.16 -29.21 -12.07
CA ALA A 399 19.51 -29.66 -13.30
C ALA A 399 19.88 -28.78 -14.52
N ALA A 400 20.09 -27.47 -14.30
CA ALA A 400 20.48 -26.52 -15.33
C ALA A 400 21.94 -26.66 -15.80
N LEU A 401 22.80 -27.41 -15.08
CA LEU A 401 24.19 -27.60 -15.47
C LEU A 401 24.28 -28.37 -16.80
N ILE A 402 24.80 -27.70 -17.82
CA ILE A 402 25.21 -28.36 -19.05
C ILE A 402 26.44 -29.21 -18.72
N ARG A 403 26.26 -30.53 -18.64
CA ARG A 403 27.38 -31.46 -18.51
C ARG A 403 28.21 -31.38 -19.77
N VAL A 404 29.32 -30.65 -19.70
CA VAL A 404 30.35 -30.75 -20.72
C VAL A 404 30.96 -32.15 -20.57
N ASN A 405 30.65 -33.04 -21.53
CA ASN A 405 31.41 -34.28 -21.69
C ASN A 405 32.89 -33.89 -21.80
N ARG A 406 33.66 -34.12 -20.74
CA ARG A 406 35.13 -34.07 -20.80
C ARG A 406 35.63 -35.29 -21.56
N SER A 407 35.28 -35.38 -22.84
CA SER A 407 35.91 -36.23 -23.82
C SER A 407 36.76 -35.34 -24.74
N ARG A 408 37.88 -34.86 -24.20
CA ARG A 408 39.06 -34.24 -24.85
C ARG A 408 39.97 -33.79 -23.70
N SER A 409 41.22 -34.20 -23.53
CA SER A 409 42.13 -34.96 -24.39
C SER A 409 43.33 -35.34 -23.52
N GLN A 410 43.64 -36.64 -23.43
CA GLN A 410 45.05 -37.03 -23.33
C GLN A 410 45.70 -36.51 -24.61
N GLY A 411 46.65 -35.61 -24.46
CA GLY A 411 47.45 -35.01 -25.52
C GLY A 411 48.71 -34.47 -24.90
#